data_AF-A0A956HBE3-F1
#
_entry.id   AF-A0A956HBE3-F1
#
_cell.length_a   1.000
_cell.length_b   1.000
_cell.length_c   1.000
_cell.angle_alpha   90.00
_cell.angle_beta   90.00
_cell.angle_gamma   90.00
#
_symmetry.space_group_name_H-M   'P 1'
#
loop_
_entity.id
_entity.type
_entity.pdbx_description
1 polymer ?
#
loop_
_entity_poly.entity_id
_entity_poly.type
_entity_poly.pdbx_seq_one_letter_code
_entity_poly.pdbx_strand_id
1 'polypeptide(L)'
;MGLLSMLFGGGTSLDLRLDAGQTVPGGQISGTVTVHGGKKDLRITAVKVRLLYLNIDTSGEGLPKVDTTLLLDETIASDVPLAAKQTQEFEFRFRVPEDVELSGDGVSYTVQAAADIPKVKDPTADAKLEIVYGDGDTLALGLDAIYERWPALRDGQGEELHEALWNFSLECYSEREQLIAAEPVLSGYIRRGDPETREKAFEAWANLLDGQARKEHIKLLDELADQQLSDAMRDELIKAATKFAEEGALPLVKRFAASGDAEIRKQVAENLRFNAEDKFRGKKDLVLKLADDPQGEVRAAAYGALTAFNDEKKVVALLAERARSEGSAEAQAACVSALALAHHHGFLELTCDVYDDLLKRGSFEARKEIAEAVHWLPEEALPRVEALVKRLFADPDDEVRRTMAWQFRNMHDFKKLGHLLRHTIEHDSSEEVRIDGLGGLGAVMEPGELVAYYRSWMGREDTSEVRWAVLSGLRDHHSDKTARALLGELARSDDERLATAAQEELDREDDD
;
A
#
# COMPACT_ATOMS: atom_id res chain seq x y z
N MET A 1 -47.56 18.53 -10.78
CA MET A 1 -46.59 18.73 -11.88
C MET A 1 -47.34 18.99 -13.18
N GLY A 2 -48.08 20.11 -13.28
CA GLY A 2 -49.12 20.32 -14.29
C GLY A 2 -48.97 21.60 -15.10
N LEU A 3 -49.35 21.52 -16.39
CA LEU A 3 -49.65 22.53 -17.42
C LEU A 3 -48.75 23.78 -17.64
N LEU A 4 -48.02 24.29 -16.64
CA LEU A 4 -47.18 25.48 -16.79
C LEU A 4 -45.81 25.20 -17.46
N SER A 5 -45.33 23.95 -17.46
CA SER A 5 -44.06 23.56 -18.12
C SER A 5 -44.16 23.44 -19.64
N MET A 6 -45.36 23.42 -20.23
CA MET A 6 -45.55 23.33 -21.69
C MET A 6 -45.66 24.69 -22.39
N LEU A 7 -45.89 25.79 -21.66
CA LEU A 7 -46.08 27.13 -22.25
C LEU A 7 -44.81 27.98 -22.31
N PHE A 8 -43.75 27.60 -21.59
CA PHE A 8 -42.43 28.23 -21.68
C PHE A 8 -41.46 27.19 -22.24
N GLY A 9 -40.79 27.51 -23.35
CA GLY A 9 -39.95 26.61 -24.12
C GLY A 9 -38.73 26.08 -23.35
N GLY A 10 -38.97 25.16 -22.42
CA GLY A 10 -37.98 24.51 -21.58
C GLY A 10 -37.18 23.49 -22.38
N GLY A 11 -35.95 23.88 -22.71
CA GLY A 11 -34.92 22.96 -23.18
C GLY A 11 -33.53 23.30 -22.65
N THR A 12 -33.40 24.42 -21.92
CA THR A 12 -32.15 24.80 -21.29
C THR A 12 -32.10 24.24 -19.88
N SER A 13 -31.01 23.55 -19.54
CA SER A 13 -30.75 23.05 -18.18
C SER A 13 -29.36 23.47 -17.74
N LEU A 14 -29.11 23.34 -16.43
CA LEU A 14 -27.85 23.67 -15.81
C LEU A 14 -27.51 22.54 -14.85
N ASP A 15 -26.25 22.10 -14.88
CA ASP A 15 -25.68 21.15 -13.93
C ASP A 15 -24.53 21.82 -13.17
N LEU A 16 -24.37 21.46 -11.90
CA LEU A 16 -23.32 21.95 -11.02
C LEU A 16 -22.60 20.77 -10.37
N ARG A 17 -21.26 20.76 -10.46
CA ARG A 17 -20.41 19.77 -9.81
C ARG A 17 -19.33 20.49 -9.00
N LEU A 18 -19.18 20.12 -7.72
CA LEU A 18 -18.06 20.56 -6.89
C LEU A 18 -16.90 19.59 -7.05
N ASP A 19 -15.67 20.09 -6.94
CA ASP A 19 -14.47 19.24 -6.95
C ASP A 19 -14.33 18.46 -5.63
N ALA A 20 -14.80 19.04 -4.53
CA ALA A 20 -14.91 18.44 -3.20
C ALA A 20 -16.27 18.76 -2.56
N GLY A 21 -16.85 17.80 -1.85
CA GLY A 21 -18.12 17.98 -1.11
C GLY A 21 -17.95 18.60 0.28
N GLN A 22 -16.71 18.77 0.73
CA GLN A 22 -16.37 19.27 2.07
C GLN A 22 -15.28 20.33 1.98
N THR A 23 -15.26 21.27 2.93
CA THR A 23 -14.22 22.30 3.08
C THR A 23 -14.19 22.82 4.52
N VAL A 24 -13.38 23.83 4.82
CA VAL A 24 -13.27 24.48 6.14
C VAL A 24 -13.56 25.97 6.04
N PRO A 25 -13.82 26.68 7.16
CA PRO A 25 -13.84 28.14 7.16
C PRO A 25 -12.53 28.71 6.58
N GLY A 26 -12.62 29.68 5.67
CA GLY A 26 -11.44 30.17 4.93
C GLY A 26 -10.94 29.26 3.80
N GLY A 27 -11.49 28.04 3.68
CA GLY A 27 -11.13 27.06 2.65
C GLY A 27 -11.56 27.47 1.25
N GLN A 28 -10.97 26.84 0.24
CA GLN A 28 -11.30 27.10 -1.16
C GLN A 28 -12.31 26.06 -1.67
N ILE A 29 -13.30 26.54 -2.43
CA ILE A 29 -14.23 25.69 -3.19
C ILE A 29 -14.02 25.96 -4.66
N SER A 30 -13.98 24.90 -5.46
CA SER A 30 -14.01 24.97 -6.92
C SER A 30 -14.96 23.93 -7.50
N GLY A 31 -15.31 24.13 -8.76
CA GLY A 31 -16.17 23.23 -9.48
C GLY A 31 -16.49 23.71 -10.89
N THR A 32 -17.43 23.03 -11.53
CA THR A 32 -17.85 23.29 -12.91
C THR A 32 -19.35 23.50 -12.97
N VAL A 33 -19.76 24.57 -13.66
CA VAL A 33 -21.14 24.82 -14.08
C VAL A 33 -21.28 24.47 -15.55
N THR A 34 -22.19 23.56 -15.87
CA THR A 34 -22.47 23.13 -17.25
C THR A 34 -23.83 23.66 -17.67
N VAL A 35 -23.87 24.48 -18.72
CA VAL A 35 -25.12 25.02 -19.30
C VAL A 35 -25.43 24.30 -20.61
N HIS A 36 -26.60 23.67 -20.67
CA HIS A 36 -27.09 22.97 -21.86
C HIS A 36 -28.10 23.84 -22.59
N GLY A 37 -27.82 24.19 -23.85
CA GLY A 37 -28.69 24.98 -24.71
C GLY A 37 -29.92 24.23 -25.19
N GLY A 38 -31.06 24.94 -25.22
CA GLY A 38 -32.33 24.41 -25.73
C GLY A 38 -32.41 24.33 -27.26
N LYS A 39 -33.64 24.41 -27.79
CA LYS A 39 -33.92 24.24 -29.23
C LYS A 39 -33.60 25.47 -30.10
N LYS A 40 -33.27 26.61 -29.49
CA LYS A 40 -33.01 27.88 -30.16
C LYS A 40 -31.69 28.45 -29.68
N ASP A 41 -31.07 29.27 -30.51
CA ASP A 41 -29.92 30.07 -30.10
C ASP A 41 -30.37 31.08 -29.04
N LEU A 42 -29.59 31.18 -27.98
CA LEU A 42 -29.82 32.01 -26.82
C LEU A 42 -28.56 32.81 -26.51
N ARG A 43 -28.69 33.76 -25.60
CA ARG A 43 -27.58 34.54 -25.06
C ARG A 43 -27.71 34.53 -23.55
N ILE A 44 -26.69 34.04 -22.87
CA ILE A 44 -26.60 34.03 -21.41
C ILE A 44 -26.10 35.41 -21.01
N THR A 45 -26.90 36.17 -20.26
CA THR A 45 -26.51 37.49 -19.78
C THR A 45 -25.54 37.38 -18.61
N ALA A 46 -25.77 36.42 -17.71
CA ALA A 46 -24.85 36.10 -16.62
C ALA A 46 -24.96 34.63 -16.19
N VAL A 47 -23.83 34.00 -15.86
CA VAL A 47 -23.78 32.77 -15.07
C VAL A 47 -23.27 33.13 -13.69
N LYS A 48 -24.04 32.81 -12.66
CA LYS A 48 -23.74 33.13 -11.27
C LYS A 48 -23.57 31.87 -10.44
N VAL A 49 -22.65 31.92 -9.48
CA VAL A 49 -22.48 30.90 -8.45
C VAL A 49 -22.54 31.56 -7.08
N ARG A 50 -23.30 30.95 -6.18
CA ARG A 50 -23.64 31.49 -4.87
C ARG A 50 -23.34 30.47 -3.78
N LEU A 51 -22.89 30.96 -2.63
CA LEU A 51 -22.82 30.16 -1.41
C LEU A 51 -23.96 30.58 -0.48
N LEU A 52 -24.85 29.65 -0.19
CA LEU A 52 -25.99 29.83 0.70
C LEU A 52 -25.71 29.14 2.03
N TYR A 53 -25.92 29.86 3.12
CA TYR A 53 -25.96 29.35 4.49
C TYR A 53 -27.41 29.22 4.94
N LEU A 54 -27.76 28.07 5.51
CA LEU A 54 -29.07 27.77 6.05
C LEU A 54 -28.93 27.35 7.51
N ASN A 55 -29.62 28.05 8.41
CA ASN A 55 -29.74 27.70 9.83
C ASN A 55 -31.21 27.40 10.18
N ILE A 56 -31.46 26.25 10.78
CA ILE A 56 -32.77 25.78 11.22
C ILE A 56 -32.73 25.64 12.75
N ASP A 57 -33.30 26.62 13.45
CA ASP A 57 -33.45 26.58 14.90
C ASP A 57 -34.77 25.89 15.27
N THR A 58 -34.67 24.80 16.05
CA THR A 58 -35.79 23.98 16.53
C THR A 58 -35.97 24.03 18.05
N SER A 59 -35.26 24.92 18.75
CA SER A 59 -35.16 24.92 20.22
C SER A 59 -36.37 25.48 20.99
N GLY A 60 -37.42 25.95 20.32
CA GLY A 60 -38.64 26.51 20.95
C GLY A 60 -39.91 25.66 20.77
N GLU A 61 -40.93 25.86 21.63
CA GLU A 61 -42.26 25.21 21.52
C GLU A 61 -43.12 25.77 20.35
N GLY A 62 -42.53 25.96 19.16
CA GLY A 62 -43.17 26.54 17.98
C GLY A 62 -42.67 25.94 16.66
N LEU A 63 -43.11 26.52 15.52
CA LEU A 63 -42.62 26.14 14.20
C LEU A 63 -41.12 26.46 14.05
N PRO A 64 -40.32 25.61 13.38
CA PRO A 64 -38.89 25.85 13.17
C PRO A 64 -38.63 27.21 12.53
N LYS A 65 -37.64 27.94 13.06
CA LYS A 65 -37.20 29.19 12.45
C LYS A 65 -36.09 28.88 11.45
N VAL A 66 -36.33 29.19 10.18
CA VAL A 66 -35.37 29.00 9.10
C VAL A 66 -34.76 30.34 8.73
N ASP A 67 -33.45 30.47 8.88
CA ASP A 67 -32.67 31.61 8.43
C ASP A 67 -31.83 31.22 7.21
N THR A 68 -31.87 32.01 6.15
CA THR A 68 -31.11 31.77 4.93
C THR A 68 -30.30 33.01 4.59
N THR A 69 -28.98 32.88 4.62
CA THR A 69 -28.05 33.97 4.34
C THR A 69 -27.26 33.66 3.07
N LEU A 70 -27.17 34.65 2.18
CA LEU A 70 -26.29 34.60 1.03
C LEU A 70 -24.89 35.07 1.45
N LEU A 71 -23.93 34.16 1.46
CA LEU A 71 -22.55 34.45 1.87
C LEU A 71 -21.71 34.98 0.71
N LEU A 72 -21.92 34.48 -0.50
CA LEU A 72 -21.19 34.86 -1.72
C LEU A 72 -22.14 34.87 -2.93
N ASP A 73 -21.95 35.81 -3.86
CA ASP A 73 -22.66 35.89 -5.15
C ASP A 73 -21.68 36.36 -6.24
N GLU A 74 -21.10 35.41 -6.96
CA GLU A 74 -20.09 35.66 -7.98
C GLU A 74 -20.65 35.46 -9.39
N THR A 75 -20.24 36.32 -10.32
CA THR A 75 -20.59 36.17 -11.74
C THR A 75 -19.40 35.59 -12.49
N ILE A 76 -19.50 34.32 -12.89
CA ILE A 76 -18.38 33.55 -13.46
C ILE A 76 -18.30 33.65 -14.98
N ALA A 77 -19.41 34.05 -15.62
CA ALA A 77 -19.45 34.36 -17.04
C ALA A 77 -20.51 35.42 -17.32
N SER A 78 -20.34 36.21 -18.36
CA SER A 78 -21.30 37.23 -18.80
C SER A 78 -21.32 37.34 -20.31
N ASP A 79 -22.49 37.67 -20.83
CA ASP A 79 -22.69 37.98 -22.25
C ASP A 79 -22.25 36.88 -23.23
N VAL A 80 -22.53 35.62 -22.90
CA VAL A 80 -22.07 34.44 -23.65
C VAL A 80 -23.12 33.96 -24.65
N PRO A 81 -22.80 33.79 -25.95
CA PRO A 81 -23.73 33.17 -26.90
C PRO A 81 -23.86 31.67 -26.61
N LEU A 82 -25.09 31.14 -26.60
CA LEU A 82 -25.37 29.72 -26.41
C LEU A 82 -26.17 29.20 -27.62
N ALA A 83 -25.49 28.50 -28.53
CA ALA A 83 -26.14 27.96 -29.72
C ALA A 83 -27.14 26.83 -29.36
N ALA A 84 -28.13 26.60 -30.21
CA ALA A 84 -29.11 25.55 -30.02
C ALA A 84 -28.44 24.17 -29.81
N LYS A 85 -28.82 23.47 -28.74
CA LYS A 85 -28.28 22.16 -28.32
C LYS A 85 -26.79 22.14 -27.96
N GLN A 86 -26.13 23.29 -27.88
CA GLN A 86 -24.74 23.38 -27.46
C GLN A 86 -24.64 23.15 -25.94
N THR A 87 -23.54 22.57 -25.48
CA THR A 87 -23.17 22.55 -24.05
C THR A 87 -21.95 23.43 -23.85
N GLN A 88 -21.94 24.22 -22.77
CA GLN A 88 -20.79 25.04 -22.38
C GLN A 88 -20.50 24.87 -20.89
N GLU A 89 -19.22 24.84 -20.56
CA GLU A 89 -18.72 24.63 -19.21
C GLU A 89 -18.03 25.90 -18.72
N PHE A 90 -18.27 26.25 -17.46
CA PHE A 90 -17.68 27.39 -16.78
C PHE A 90 -17.09 26.90 -15.46
N GLU A 91 -15.78 27.04 -15.31
CA GLU A 91 -15.10 26.77 -14.05
C GLU A 91 -15.29 27.93 -13.08
N PHE A 92 -15.35 27.62 -11.80
CA PHE A 92 -15.38 28.63 -10.75
C PHE A 92 -14.49 28.24 -9.58
N ARG A 93 -14.08 29.27 -8.83
CA ARG A 93 -13.31 29.14 -7.61
C ARG A 93 -13.61 30.32 -6.70
N PHE A 94 -13.91 30.05 -5.44
CA PHE A 94 -14.03 31.10 -4.42
C PHE A 94 -13.62 30.59 -3.05
N ARG A 95 -13.33 31.52 -2.15
CA ARG A 95 -12.93 31.25 -0.77
C ARG A 95 -14.14 31.38 0.15
N VAL A 96 -14.37 30.38 0.99
CA VAL A 96 -15.36 30.42 2.07
C VAL A 96 -14.95 31.49 3.08
N PRO A 97 -15.88 32.33 3.59
CA PRO A 97 -15.54 33.26 4.67
C PRO A 97 -14.96 32.53 5.90
N GLU A 98 -14.04 33.17 6.61
CA GLU A 98 -13.36 32.58 7.78
C GLU A 98 -14.29 32.49 9.01
N ASP A 99 -15.35 33.29 9.04
CA ASP A 99 -16.27 33.48 10.15
C ASP A 99 -17.58 32.67 10.02
N VAL A 100 -17.56 31.58 9.25
CA VAL A 100 -18.73 30.70 9.06
C VAL A 100 -18.81 29.62 10.14
N GLU A 101 -20.04 29.24 10.49
CA GLU A 101 -20.31 28.09 11.36
C GLU A 101 -19.98 26.75 10.65
N LEU A 102 -19.83 25.70 11.44
CA LEU A 102 -19.63 24.36 10.88
C LEU A 102 -20.97 23.72 10.53
N SER A 103 -20.95 22.84 9.53
CA SER A 103 -22.11 22.01 9.18
C SER A 103 -22.44 21.06 10.32
N GLY A 104 -23.72 20.93 10.63
CA GLY A 104 -24.19 20.16 11.78
C GLY A 104 -25.69 20.29 12.00
N ASP A 105 -26.15 19.99 13.21
CA ASP A 105 -27.57 20.05 13.54
C ASP A 105 -28.14 21.46 13.32
N GLY A 106 -28.96 21.58 12.29
CA GLY A 106 -29.59 22.84 11.89
C GLY A 106 -28.78 23.69 10.92
N VAL A 107 -27.48 23.46 10.74
CA VAL A 107 -26.61 24.26 9.86
C VAL A 107 -26.25 23.50 8.58
N SER A 108 -26.51 24.09 7.42
CA SER A 108 -26.11 23.51 6.13
C SER A 108 -25.70 24.55 5.10
N TYR A 109 -24.80 24.15 4.18
CA TYR A 109 -24.33 25.00 3.09
C TYR A 109 -24.73 24.41 1.74
N THR A 110 -25.11 25.29 0.83
CA THR A 110 -25.46 24.92 -0.55
C THR A 110 -24.76 25.86 -1.51
N VAL A 111 -24.02 25.29 -2.46
CA VAL A 111 -23.53 26.02 -3.63
C VAL A 111 -24.64 25.99 -4.67
N GLN A 112 -25.10 27.16 -5.09
CA GLN A 112 -26.15 27.31 -6.09
C GLN A 112 -25.59 27.99 -7.33
N ALA A 113 -25.83 27.41 -8.50
CA ALA A 113 -25.54 28.02 -9.79
C ALA A 113 -26.84 28.42 -10.50
N ALA A 114 -26.81 29.57 -11.19
CA ALA A 114 -27.93 30.08 -11.97
C ALA A 114 -27.45 30.75 -13.25
N ALA A 115 -28.17 30.58 -14.36
CA ALA A 115 -27.91 31.32 -15.59
C ALA A 115 -29.09 32.24 -15.93
N ASP A 116 -28.82 33.55 -16.03
CA ASP A 116 -29.79 34.54 -16.51
C ASP A 116 -29.86 34.49 -18.03
N ILE A 117 -31.04 34.18 -18.57
CA ILE A 117 -31.27 34.02 -20.00
C ILE A 117 -32.57 34.70 -20.39
N PRO A 118 -32.52 35.81 -21.16
CA PRO A 118 -33.71 36.54 -21.55
C PRO A 118 -34.76 35.66 -22.24
N LYS A 119 -36.02 35.79 -21.81
CA LYS A 119 -37.21 35.12 -22.39
C LYS A 119 -37.28 33.60 -22.12
N VAL A 120 -36.39 33.06 -21.28
CA VAL A 120 -36.45 31.68 -20.78
C VAL A 120 -36.51 31.73 -19.25
N LYS A 121 -37.01 30.68 -18.61
CA LYS A 121 -36.87 30.55 -17.15
C LYS A 121 -35.40 30.23 -16.85
N ASP A 122 -34.78 31.00 -15.98
CA ASP A 122 -33.40 30.79 -15.56
C ASP A 122 -33.21 29.37 -15.01
N PRO A 123 -32.34 28.55 -15.62
CA PRO A 123 -32.01 27.25 -15.07
C PRO A 123 -31.12 27.43 -13.84
N THR A 124 -31.33 26.58 -12.84
CA THR A 124 -30.58 26.57 -11.58
C THR A 124 -30.17 25.14 -11.23
N ALA A 125 -29.05 25.00 -10.54
CA ALA A 125 -28.60 23.74 -9.94
C ALA A 125 -27.96 24.00 -8.58
N ASP A 126 -28.09 23.03 -7.68
CA ASP A 126 -27.61 23.11 -6.31
C ASP A 126 -26.70 21.92 -6.02
N ALA A 127 -25.62 22.16 -5.27
CA ALA A 127 -24.74 21.14 -4.73
C ALA A 127 -24.56 21.36 -3.23
N LYS A 128 -24.66 20.29 -2.44
CA LYS A 128 -24.41 20.36 -1.00
C LYS A 128 -22.92 20.54 -0.74
N LEU A 129 -22.61 21.33 0.27
CA LEU A 129 -21.27 21.52 0.80
C LEU A 129 -21.32 21.32 2.31
N GLU A 130 -20.35 20.59 2.85
CA GLU A 130 -20.13 20.52 4.30
C GLU A 130 -18.91 21.36 4.69
N ILE A 131 -19.03 22.11 5.78
CA ILE A 131 -17.96 22.89 6.37
C ILE A 131 -17.59 22.23 7.69
N VAL A 132 -16.35 21.75 7.84
CA VAL A 132 -15.89 20.95 8.98
C VAL A 132 -14.75 21.64 9.74
N TYR A 133 -14.41 21.13 10.94
CA TYR A 133 -13.20 21.55 11.64
C TYR A 133 -11.98 21.11 10.83
N GLY A 134 -11.05 22.03 10.58
CA GLY A 134 -9.72 21.69 10.13
C GLY A 134 -8.82 21.43 11.34
N ASP A 135 -8.55 20.17 11.66
CA ASP A 135 -7.26 19.86 12.28
C ASP A 135 -6.22 20.07 11.18
N GLY A 136 -5.23 20.92 11.42
CA GLY A 136 -4.31 21.47 10.41
C GLY A 136 -3.55 20.46 9.54
N ASP A 137 -3.60 19.17 9.90
CA ASP A 137 -2.94 18.05 9.21
C ASP A 137 -3.83 17.34 8.17
N THR A 138 -5.03 17.83 7.86
CA THR A 138 -5.97 17.17 6.92
C THR A 138 -6.46 18.08 5.78
N LEU A 139 -5.90 19.28 5.63
CA LEU A 139 -6.35 20.24 4.64
C LEU A 139 -5.67 20.02 3.27
N ALA A 140 -6.49 19.86 2.22
CA ALA A 140 -6.03 19.93 0.83
C ALA A 140 -5.25 21.23 0.58
N LEU A 141 -3.96 21.10 0.32
CA LEU A 141 -3.09 22.18 -0.10
C LEU A 141 -3.51 22.68 -1.48
N GLY A 142 -3.54 24.00 -1.63
CA GLY A 142 -3.63 24.61 -2.95
C GLY A 142 -2.36 24.36 -3.76
N LEU A 143 -2.48 24.40 -5.09
CA LEU A 143 -1.36 24.12 -5.98
C LEU A 143 -0.16 25.08 -5.77
N ASP A 144 -0.41 26.33 -5.38
CA ASP A 144 0.66 27.27 -5.06
C ASP A 144 1.50 26.82 -3.85
N ALA A 145 0.86 26.30 -2.80
CA ALA A 145 1.56 25.76 -1.62
C ALA A 145 2.35 24.49 -1.97
N ILE A 146 1.80 23.64 -2.85
CA ILE A 146 2.51 22.48 -3.38
C ILE A 146 3.76 22.92 -4.17
N TYR A 147 3.65 23.95 -5.01
CA TYR A 147 4.81 24.49 -5.74
C TYR A 147 5.82 25.20 -4.83
N GLU A 148 5.41 25.77 -3.71
CA GLU A 148 6.38 26.29 -2.73
C GLU A 148 7.23 25.17 -2.11
N ARG A 149 6.63 24.00 -1.85
CA ARG A 149 7.35 22.82 -1.33
C ARG A 149 8.16 22.10 -2.41
N TRP A 150 7.64 22.01 -3.64
CA TRP A 150 8.33 21.41 -4.79
C TRP A 150 8.30 22.35 -6.00
N PRO A 151 9.19 23.36 -6.04
CA PRO A 151 9.21 24.35 -7.12
C PRO A 151 9.41 23.75 -8.51
N ALA A 152 10.17 22.66 -8.60
CA ALA A 152 10.43 21.98 -9.87
C ALA A 152 9.17 21.35 -10.49
N LEU A 153 8.09 21.09 -9.74
CA LEU A 153 6.81 20.63 -10.31
C LEU A 153 6.11 21.69 -11.16
N ARG A 154 6.51 22.96 -11.05
CA ARG A 154 5.94 24.05 -11.83
C ARG A 154 6.61 24.16 -13.18
N ASP A 155 7.93 24.36 -13.17
CA ASP A 155 8.72 24.74 -14.35
C ASP A 155 10.08 23.99 -14.43
N GLY A 156 10.32 23.01 -13.55
CA GLY A 156 11.57 22.24 -13.51
C GLY A 156 11.73 21.29 -14.70
N GLN A 157 12.96 20.85 -14.94
CA GLN A 157 13.32 19.93 -16.03
C GLN A 157 14.45 19.00 -15.60
N GLY A 158 14.53 17.83 -16.26
CA GLY A 158 15.59 16.86 -16.02
C GLY A 158 15.64 16.41 -14.55
N GLU A 159 16.86 16.31 -14.01
CA GLU A 159 17.12 15.73 -12.69
C GLU A 159 16.39 16.46 -11.54
N GLU A 160 16.26 17.79 -11.60
CA GLU A 160 15.55 18.56 -10.56
C GLU A 160 14.04 18.22 -10.53
N LEU A 161 13.42 18.04 -11.70
CA LEU A 161 12.03 17.60 -11.79
C LEU A 161 11.89 16.15 -11.34
N HIS A 162 12.85 15.30 -11.70
CA HIS A 162 12.84 13.89 -11.33
C HIS A 162 12.95 13.67 -9.82
N GLU A 163 13.84 14.41 -9.16
CA GLU A 163 13.98 14.40 -7.71
C GLU A 163 12.71 14.95 -7.03
N ALA A 164 12.11 16.01 -7.57
CA ALA A 164 10.87 16.55 -7.04
C ALA A 164 9.69 15.57 -7.18
N LEU A 165 9.55 14.88 -8.31
CA LEU A 165 8.52 13.85 -8.51
C LEU A 165 8.73 12.66 -7.56
N TRP A 166 9.97 12.23 -7.37
CA TRP A 166 10.31 11.17 -6.43
C TRP A 166 9.96 11.56 -4.99
N ASN A 167 10.43 12.72 -4.53
CA ASN A 167 10.13 13.20 -3.17
C ASN A 167 8.63 13.40 -2.97
N PHE A 168 7.93 13.96 -3.97
CA PHE A 168 6.48 14.08 -3.93
C PHE A 168 5.78 12.72 -3.81
N SER A 169 6.27 11.69 -4.52
CA SER A 169 5.69 10.34 -4.47
C SER A 169 5.81 9.69 -3.08
N LEU A 170 6.91 9.96 -2.35
CA LEU A 170 7.10 9.49 -0.98
C LEU A 170 6.14 10.17 -0.01
N GLU A 171 5.86 11.44 -0.23
CA GLU A 171 5.02 12.26 0.66
C GLU A 171 3.54 11.92 0.48
N CYS A 172 3.16 11.33 -0.66
CA CYS A 172 1.83 10.78 -0.86
C CYS A 172 1.48 9.65 0.14
N TYR A 173 2.46 8.94 0.72
CA TYR A 173 2.17 7.90 1.71
C TYR A 173 1.56 8.46 3.01
N SER A 174 1.88 9.70 3.38
CA SER A 174 1.39 10.35 4.60
C SER A 174 0.42 11.49 4.33
N GLU A 175 0.50 12.15 3.17
CA GLU A 175 -0.18 13.42 2.91
C GLU A 175 -1.05 13.43 1.65
N ARG A 176 -1.39 12.26 1.06
CA ARG A 176 -2.14 12.20 -0.23
C ARG A 176 -3.40 13.09 -0.29
N GLU A 177 -4.16 13.17 0.80
CA GLU A 177 -5.40 13.97 0.86
C GLU A 177 -5.09 15.47 0.77
N GLN A 178 -3.95 15.88 1.35
CA GLN A 178 -3.46 17.24 1.26
C GLN A 178 -2.95 17.57 -0.16
N LEU A 179 -2.40 16.60 -0.87
CA LEU A 179 -1.68 16.83 -2.12
C LEU A 179 -2.54 16.68 -3.38
N ILE A 180 -3.83 16.38 -3.25
CA ILE A 180 -4.70 16.00 -4.37
C ILE A 180 -4.79 17.05 -5.49
N ALA A 181 -4.56 18.33 -5.17
CA ALA A 181 -4.54 19.41 -6.16
C ALA A 181 -3.43 19.25 -7.23
N ALA A 182 -2.42 18.42 -6.99
CA ALA A 182 -1.36 18.12 -7.94
C ALA A 182 -1.78 17.13 -9.05
N GLU A 183 -2.90 16.42 -8.93
CA GLU A 183 -3.32 15.39 -9.89
C GLU A 183 -3.27 15.87 -11.36
N PRO A 184 -3.81 17.06 -11.73
CA PRO A 184 -3.80 17.50 -13.12
C PRO A 184 -2.39 17.80 -13.66
N VAL A 185 -1.46 18.16 -12.77
CA VAL A 185 -0.06 18.42 -13.11
C VAL A 185 0.64 17.12 -13.44
N LEU A 186 0.53 16.13 -12.54
CA LEU A 186 1.12 14.81 -12.72
C LEU A 186 0.54 14.11 -13.97
N SER A 187 -0.78 14.14 -14.14
CA SER A 187 -1.40 13.57 -15.35
C SER A 187 -1.03 14.34 -16.62
N GLY A 188 -0.65 15.62 -16.51
CA GLY A 188 -0.04 16.40 -17.58
C GLY A 188 1.34 15.87 -17.98
N TYR A 189 2.19 15.56 -17.00
CA TYR A 189 3.52 14.98 -17.22
C TYR A 189 3.44 13.57 -17.82
N ILE A 190 2.54 12.70 -17.35
CA ILE A 190 2.33 11.35 -17.91
C ILE A 190 2.03 11.41 -19.42
N ARG A 191 1.28 12.42 -19.86
CA ARG A 191 0.86 12.57 -21.27
C ARG A 191 1.92 13.21 -22.17
N ARG A 192 2.76 14.10 -21.63
CA ARG A 192 3.62 14.99 -22.46
C ARG A 192 5.10 15.01 -22.09
N GLY A 193 5.48 14.44 -20.95
CA GLY A 193 6.87 14.38 -20.52
C GLY A 193 7.74 13.54 -21.45
N ASP A 194 9.05 13.68 -21.30
CA ASP A 194 10.01 12.69 -21.81
C ASP A 194 9.82 11.34 -21.08
N PRO A 195 10.40 10.23 -21.58
CA PRO A 195 10.17 8.90 -21.02
C PRO A 195 10.36 8.77 -19.51
N GLU A 196 11.41 9.37 -18.96
CA GLU A 196 11.74 9.27 -17.53
C GLU A 196 10.82 10.15 -16.68
N THR A 197 10.52 11.36 -17.15
CA THR A 197 9.52 12.23 -16.50
C THR A 197 8.14 11.58 -16.47
N ARG A 198 7.74 10.88 -17.55
CA ARG A 198 6.46 10.18 -17.61
C ARG A 198 6.38 9.07 -16.57
N GLU A 199 7.44 8.27 -16.43
CA GLU A 199 7.51 7.16 -15.48
C GLU A 199 7.37 7.67 -14.03
N LYS A 200 8.23 8.61 -13.63
CA LYS A 200 8.23 9.17 -12.26
C LYS A 200 6.92 9.89 -11.94
N ALA A 201 6.36 10.62 -12.91
CA ALA A 201 5.05 11.24 -12.74
C ALA A 201 3.93 10.23 -12.61
N PHE A 202 4.04 9.07 -13.27
CA PHE A 202 3.05 8.01 -13.18
C PHE A 202 3.07 7.35 -11.81
N GLU A 203 4.26 7.02 -11.28
CA GLU A 203 4.41 6.50 -9.92
C GLU A 203 3.82 7.47 -8.89
N ALA A 204 4.21 8.75 -8.95
CA ALA A 204 3.69 9.80 -8.08
C ALA A 204 2.16 9.94 -8.19
N TRP A 205 1.62 9.92 -9.40
CA TRP A 205 0.18 10.00 -9.64
C TRP A 205 -0.58 8.77 -9.12
N ALA A 206 0.00 7.57 -9.26
CA ALA A 206 -0.58 6.34 -8.77
C ALA A 206 -0.64 6.33 -7.23
N ASN A 207 0.43 6.78 -6.56
CA ASN A 207 0.46 6.91 -5.10
C ASN A 207 -0.46 8.01 -4.59
N LEU A 208 -0.53 9.15 -5.28
CA LEU A 208 -1.45 10.23 -4.94
C LEU A 208 -2.90 9.74 -4.95
N LEU A 209 -3.29 8.94 -5.94
CA LEU A 209 -4.67 8.54 -6.16
C LEU A 209 -5.09 7.23 -5.48
N ASP A 210 -4.20 6.58 -4.73
CA ASP A 210 -4.48 5.34 -4.02
C ASP A 210 -5.69 5.47 -3.08
N GLY A 211 -6.73 4.66 -3.26
CA GLY A 211 -7.98 4.73 -2.50
C GLY A 211 -8.98 5.78 -2.99
N GLN A 212 -8.67 6.55 -4.04
CA GLN A 212 -9.48 7.68 -4.49
C GLN A 212 -9.54 7.87 -6.02
N ALA A 213 -9.20 6.86 -6.82
CA ALA A 213 -9.29 6.93 -8.26
C ALA A 213 -10.76 7.01 -8.73
N ARG A 214 -10.94 7.80 -9.80
CA ARG A 214 -12.23 8.08 -10.42
C ARG A 214 -12.27 7.53 -11.85
N LYS A 215 -13.45 7.54 -12.46
CA LYS A 215 -13.67 6.98 -13.82
C LYS A 215 -12.74 7.58 -14.87
N GLU A 216 -12.44 8.87 -14.76
CA GLU A 216 -11.49 9.59 -15.61
C GLU A 216 -10.04 9.09 -15.45
N HIS A 217 -9.65 8.70 -14.24
CA HIS A 217 -8.33 8.13 -13.96
C HIS A 217 -8.24 6.72 -14.54
N ILE A 218 -9.29 5.91 -14.38
CA ILE A 218 -9.37 4.57 -15.01
C ILE A 218 -9.33 4.69 -16.54
N LYS A 219 -10.02 5.68 -17.10
CA LYS A 219 -9.98 5.95 -18.54
C LYS A 219 -8.57 6.28 -19.02
N LEU A 220 -7.78 7.03 -18.25
CA LEU A 220 -6.38 7.29 -18.58
C LEU A 220 -5.57 5.99 -18.59
N LEU A 221 -5.78 5.09 -17.64
CA LEU A 221 -5.13 3.77 -17.63
C LEU A 221 -5.49 2.96 -18.89
N ASP A 222 -6.76 2.90 -19.27
CA ASP A 222 -7.20 2.23 -20.50
C ASP A 222 -6.56 2.85 -21.75
N GLU A 223 -6.53 4.18 -21.85
CA GLU A 223 -5.91 4.91 -22.95
C GLU A 223 -4.40 4.62 -23.06
N LEU A 224 -3.69 4.48 -21.93
CA LEU A 224 -2.28 4.10 -21.90
C LEU A 224 -2.09 2.62 -22.26
N ALA A 225 -2.99 1.74 -21.83
CA ALA A 225 -2.91 0.31 -22.07
C ALA A 225 -3.06 -0.08 -23.55
N ASP A 226 -3.63 0.80 -24.36
CA ASP A 226 -3.78 0.63 -25.81
C ASP A 226 -2.61 1.24 -26.60
N GLN A 227 -1.63 1.84 -25.93
CA GLN A 227 -0.42 2.40 -26.53
C GLN A 227 0.75 1.42 -26.51
N GLN A 228 1.74 1.68 -27.37
CA GLN A 228 3.05 1.02 -27.26
C GLN A 228 3.86 1.74 -26.17
N LEU A 229 3.98 1.09 -25.01
CA LEU A 229 4.74 1.58 -23.85
C LEU A 229 6.12 0.92 -23.77
N SER A 230 7.09 1.65 -23.22
CA SER A 230 8.33 1.04 -22.70
C SER A 230 8.00 0.06 -21.57
N ASP A 231 8.93 -0.82 -21.24
CA ASP A 231 8.72 -1.80 -20.17
C ASP A 231 8.49 -1.11 -18.82
N ALA A 232 9.28 -0.10 -18.47
CA ALA A 232 9.07 0.68 -17.23
C ALA A 232 7.68 1.35 -17.14
N MET A 233 7.19 1.96 -18.24
CA MET A 233 5.85 2.54 -18.27
C MET A 233 4.74 1.48 -18.20
N ARG A 234 5.00 0.27 -18.71
CA ARG A 234 4.06 -0.85 -18.63
C ARG A 234 3.99 -1.39 -17.20
N ASP A 235 5.13 -1.47 -16.52
CA ASP A 235 5.21 -1.89 -15.13
C ASP A 235 4.41 -0.93 -14.23
N GLU A 236 4.59 0.38 -14.41
CA GLU A 236 3.81 1.40 -13.69
C GLU A 236 2.33 1.34 -14.01
N LEU A 237 1.96 1.07 -15.27
CA LEU A 237 0.56 0.88 -15.65
C LEU A 237 -0.06 -0.34 -14.95
N ILE A 238 0.66 -1.46 -14.85
CA ILE A 238 0.17 -2.66 -14.17
C ILE A 238 0.02 -2.39 -12.66
N LYS A 239 1.03 -1.78 -12.03
CA LYS A 239 1.00 -1.35 -10.62
C LYS A 239 -0.21 -0.47 -10.31
N ALA A 240 -0.38 0.62 -11.08
CA ALA A 240 -1.50 1.54 -10.91
C ALA A 240 -2.86 0.85 -11.14
N ALA A 241 -2.97 -0.01 -12.16
CA ALA A 241 -4.20 -0.75 -12.42
C ALA A 241 -4.55 -1.72 -11.28
N THR A 242 -3.57 -2.40 -10.68
CA THR A 242 -3.81 -3.28 -9.53
C THR A 242 -4.17 -2.51 -8.27
N LYS A 243 -3.53 -1.36 -8.03
CA LYS A 243 -3.83 -0.46 -6.93
C LYS A 243 -5.29 0.00 -6.99
N PHE A 244 -5.74 0.47 -8.16
CA PHE A 244 -7.11 0.94 -8.38
C PHE A 244 -8.11 -0.18 -8.71
N ALA A 245 -7.78 -1.44 -8.44
CA ALA A 245 -8.62 -2.56 -8.85
C ALA A 245 -10.03 -2.48 -8.26
N GLU A 246 -10.14 -2.18 -6.96
CA GLU A 246 -11.43 -2.00 -6.27
C GLU A 246 -12.18 -0.75 -6.75
N GLU A 247 -11.46 0.29 -7.14
CA GLU A 247 -11.98 1.59 -7.60
C GLU A 247 -12.47 1.57 -9.06
N GLY A 248 -12.34 0.42 -9.73
CA GLY A 248 -12.91 0.18 -11.05
C GLY A 248 -11.92 -0.28 -12.11
N ALA A 249 -10.63 -0.37 -11.80
CA ALA A 249 -9.61 -0.86 -12.75
C ALA A 249 -9.59 -2.39 -12.89
N LEU A 250 -10.35 -3.15 -12.09
CA LEU A 250 -10.36 -4.62 -12.16
C LEU A 250 -10.56 -5.21 -13.59
N PRO A 251 -11.39 -4.65 -14.48
CA PRO A 251 -11.47 -5.12 -15.87
C PRO A 251 -10.14 -5.04 -16.61
N LEU A 252 -9.36 -3.97 -16.40
CA LEU A 252 -8.03 -3.80 -16.98
C LEU A 252 -7.02 -4.77 -16.35
N VAL A 253 -7.06 -4.97 -15.03
CA VAL A 253 -6.23 -5.99 -14.36
C VAL A 253 -6.53 -7.38 -14.93
N LYS A 254 -7.80 -7.72 -15.16
CA LYS A 254 -8.20 -8.99 -15.79
C LYS A 254 -7.70 -9.12 -17.23
N ARG A 255 -7.58 -7.99 -17.96
CA ARG A 255 -6.99 -7.95 -19.30
C ARG A 255 -5.52 -8.32 -19.25
N PHE A 256 -4.75 -7.72 -18.34
CA PHE A 256 -3.34 -8.05 -18.14
C PHE A 256 -3.13 -9.49 -17.64
N ALA A 257 -3.97 -9.96 -16.71
CA ALA A 257 -3.96 -11.35 -16.25
C ALA A 257 -4.28 -12.38 -17.35
N ALA A 258 -4.85 -11.95 -18.47
CA ALA A 258 -5.11 -12.78 -19.64
C ALA A 258 -4.08 -12.58 -20.77
N SER A 259 -3.01 -11.82 -20.52
CA SER A 259 -1.94 -11.58 -21.48
C SER A 259 -1.30 -12.89 -21.95
N GLY A 260 -0.89 -12.95 -23.21
CA GLY A 260 -0.07 -14.05 -23.73
C GLY A 260 1.34 -14.07 -23.13
N ASP A 261 1.80 -12.95 -22.60
CA ASP A 261 3.11 -12.80 -21.95
C ASP A 261 3.04 -13.25 -20.49
N ALA A 262 3.91 -14.20 -20.10
CA ALA A 262 3.97 -14.73 -18.75
C ALA A 262 4.46 -13.69 -17.74
N GLU A 263 5.38 -12.80 -18.15
CA GLU A 263 5.95 -11.79 -17.26
C GLU A 263 4.86 -10.78 -16.84
N ILE A 264 4.02 -10.35 -17.79
CA ILE A 264 2.86 -9.49 -17.47
C ILE A 264 1.91 -10.18 -16.48
N ARG A 265 1.64 -11.48 -16.66
CA ARG A 265 0.73 -12.21 -15.75
C ARG A 265 1.34 -12.39 -14.35
N LYS A 266 2.65 -12.64 -14.28
CA LYS A 266 3.41 -12.70 -13.02
C LYS A 266 3.38 -11.35 -12.31
N GLN A 267 3.70 -10.26 -13.00
CA GLN A 267 3.62 -8.91 -12.46
C GLN A 267 2.22 -8.58 -11.93
N VAL A 268 1.16 -8.99 -12.63
CA VAL A 268 -0.21 -8.83 -12.09
C VAL A 268 -0.39 -9.57 -10.78
N ALA A 269 0.08 -10.82 -10.67
CA ALA A 269 -0.02 -11.59 -9.43
C ALA A 269 0.78 -10.96 -8.28
N GLU A 270 2.01 -10.52 -8.54
CA GLU A 270 2.85 -9.83 -7.55
C GLU A 270 2.22 -8.52 -7.09
N ASN A 271 1.70 -7.72 -8.02
CA ASN A 271 1.09 -6.44 -7.67
C ASN A 271 -0.28 -6.60 -6.98
N LEU A 272 -1.00 -7.68 -7.24
CA LEU A 272 -2.18 -8.05 -6.43
C LEU A 272 -1.80 -8.40 -4.99
N ARG A 273 -0.56 -8.84 -4.72
CA ARG A 273 -0.06 -9.07 -3.36
C ARG A 273 0.37 -7.78 -2.67
N PHE A 274 1.15 -6.94 -3.36
CA PHE A 274 1.88 -5.84 -2.72
C PHE A 274 1.23 -4.46 -2.88
N ASN A 275 0.47 -4.22 -3.95
CA ASN A 275 -0.02 -2.90 -4.31
C ASN A 275 -1.54 -2.76 -4.29
N ALA A 276 -2.27 -3.87 -4.35
CA ALA A 276 -3.73 -3.85 -4.30
C ALA A 276 -4.22 -4.06 -2.86
N GLU A 277 -5.38 -3.47 -2.54
CA GLU A 277 -6.09 -3.70 -1.27
C GLU A 277 -6.16 -5.18 -0.91
N ASP A 278 -5.95 -5.52 0.38
CA ASP A 278 -5.82 -6.89 0.88
C ASP A 278 -6.96 -7.79 0.38
N LYS A 279 -8.20 -7.31 0.49
CA LYS A 279 -9.41 -8.02 0.05
C LYS A 279 -10.38 -7.06 -0.64
N PHE A 280 -10.63 -7.29 -1.93
CA PHE A 280 -11.73 -6.66 -2.66
C PHE A 280 -12.51 -7.67 -3.51
N ARG A 281 -13.70 -7.27 -3.97
CA ARG A 281 -14.58 -8.14 -4.75
C ARG A 281 -13.92 -8.57 -6.07
N GLY A 282 -13.65 -9.87 -6.19
CA GLY A 282 -13.10 -10.50 -7.39
C GLY A 282 -11.59 -10.70 -7.38
N LYS A 283 -10.85 -10.18 -6.37
CA LYS A 283 -9.42 -10.45 -6.17
C LYS A 283 -9.17 -11.95 -6.07
N LYS A 284 -9.86 -12.62 -5.15
CA LYS A 284 -9.71 -14.07 -4.90
C LYS A 284 -9.91 -14.90 -6.17
N ASP A 285 -11.01 -14.69 -6.89
CA ASP A 285 -11.30 -15.47 -8.11
C ASP A 285 -10.22 -15.25 -9.19
N LEU A 286 -9.69 -14.03 -9.29
CA LEU A 286 -8.61 -13.71 -10.22
C LEU A 286 -7.30 -14.37 -9.82
N VAL A 287 -6.91 -14.28 -8.55
CA VAL A 287 -5.68 -14.89 -8.04
C VAL A 287 -5.76 -16.42 -8.14
N LEU A 288 -6.91 -17.03 -7.80
CA LEU A 288 -7.11 -18.47 -7.96
C LEU A 288 -6.95 -18.92 -9.41
N LYS A 289 -7.41 -18.11 -10.38
CA LYS A 289 -7.19 -18.39 -11.81
C LYS A 289 -5.70 -18.33 -12.18
N LEU A 290 -4.95 -17.36 -11.66
CA LEU A 290 -3.50 -17.25 -11.87
C LEU A 290 -2.74 -18.39 -11.16
N ALA A 291 -3.28 -18.93 -10.07
CA ALA A 291 -2.75 -20.10 -9.38
C ALA A 291 -2.87 -21.41 -10.20
N ASP A 292 -3.63 -21.38 -11.30
CA ASP A 292 -3.75 -22.45 -12.29
C ASP A 292 -3.00 -22.13 -13.60
N ASP A 293 -2.15 -21.09 -13.63
CA ASP A 293 -1.38 -20.70 -14.82
C ASP A 293 -0.44 -21.83 -15.29
N PRO A 294 -0.21 -22.00 -16.61
CA PRO A 294 0.77 -22.97 -17.11
C PRO A 294 2.20 -22.73 -16.62
N GLN A 295 2.61 -21.48 -16.37
CA GLN A 295 3.97 -21.14 -15.96
C GLN A 295 4.14 -21.18 -14.44
N GLY A 296 5.22 -21.83 -13.98
CA GLY A 296 5.50 -22.01 -12.55
C GLY A 296 5.68 -20.70 -11.80
N GLU A 297 6.38 -19.73 -12.39
CA GLU A 297 6.64 -18.41 -11.80
C GLU A 297 5.34 -17.59 -11.58
N VAL A 298 4.37 -17.69 -12.50
CA VAL A 298 3.06 -17.02 -12.37
C VAL A 298 2.27 -17.67 -11.24
N ARG A 299 2.30 -19.01 -11.14
CA ARG A 299 1.66 -19.72 -10.02
C ARG A 299 2.31 -19.37 -8.69
N ALA A 300 3.64 -19.28 -8.63
CA ALA A 300 4.37 -18.89 -7.42
C ALA A 300 3.95 -17.50 -6.92
N ALA A 301 3.93 -16.51 -7.82
CA ALA A 301 3.46 -15.16 -7.51
C ALA A 301 1.98 -15.17 -7.05
N ALA A 302 1.12 -15.97 -7.69
CA ALA A 302 -0.28 -16.10 -7.31
C ALA A 302 -0.46 -16.74 -5.92
N TYR A 303 0.33 -17.76 -5.57
CA TYR A 303 0.32 -18.34 -4.22
C TYR A 303 0.74 -17.31 -3.17
N GLY A 304 1.74 -16.48 -3.49
CA GLY A 304 2.07 -15.32 -2.66
C GLY A 304 0.88 -14.38 -2.44
N ALA A 305 0.11 -14.06 -3.47
CA ALA A 305 -1.10 -13.24 -3.32
C ALA A 305 -2.26 -13.92 -2.57
N LEU A 306 -2.29 -15.27 -2.50
CA LEU A 306 -3.29 -16.00 -1.72
C LEU A 306 -3.06 -15.94 -0.20
N THR A 307 -1.90 -15.44 0.25
CA THR A 307 -1.63 -15.16 1.68
C THR A 307 -2.70 -14.28 2.33
N ALA A 308 -3.24 -13.31 1.59
CA ALA A 308 -4.34 -12.45 2.04
C ALA A 308 -5.63 -13.23 2.38
N PHE A 309 -5.74 -14.51 2.00
CA PHE A 309 -6.91 -15.37 2.25
C PHE A 309 -6.54 -16.60 3.09
N ASN A 310 -5.48 -16.53 3.90
CA ASN A 310 -5.03 -17.60 4.79
C ASN A 310 -6.00 -17.88 5.97
N ASP A 311 -7.03 -17.05 6.14
CA ASP A 311 -8.16 -17.27 7.04
C ASP A 311 -9.26 -18.14 6.42
N GLU A 312 -9.26 -18.30 5.09
CA GLU A 312 -10.26 -19.07 4.37
C GLU A 312 -9.89 -20.55 4.24
N LYS A 313 -10.61 -21.43 4.95
CA LYS A 313 -10.41 -22.89 4.94
C LYS A 313 -10.25 -23.50 3.53
N LYS A 314 -11.01 -23.03 2.53
CA LYS A 314 -10.93 -23.56 1.16
C LYS A 314 -9.62 -23.17 0.46
N VAL A 315 -9.14 -21.95 0.67
CA VAL A 315 -7.88 -21.47 0.09
C VAL A 315 -6.70 -22.18 0.75
N VAL A 316 -6.71 -22.29 2.08
CA VAL A 316 -5.66 -23.01 2.82
C VAL A 316 -5.60 -24.49 2.41
N ALA A 317 -6.76 -25.15 2.26
CA ALA A 317 -6.80 -26.52 1.77
C ALA A 317 -6.23 -26.67 0.35
N LEU A 318 -6.54 -25.71 -0.54
CA LEU A 318 -5.96 -25.68 -1.89
C LEU A 318 -4.44 -25.51 -1.84
N LEU A 319 -3.92 -24.55 -1.07
CA LEU A 319 -2.48 -24.33 -0.91
C LEU A 319 -1.79 -25.59 -0.37
N ALA A 320 -2.40 -26.27 0.60
CA ALA A 320 -1.89 -27.52 1.14
C ALA A 320 -1.89 -28.69 0.13
N GLU A 321 -2.87 -28.75 -0.78
CA GLU A 321 -2.90 -29.72 -1.87
C GLU A 321 -1.85 -29.39 -2.94
N ARG A 322 -1.75 -28.11 -3.34
CA ARG A 322 -0.77 -27.61 -4.31
C ARG A 322 0.65 -27.82 -3.81
N ALA A 323 0.96 -27.48 -2.56
CA ALA A 323 2.27 -27.74 -1.97
C ALA A 323 2.70 -29.21 -2.13
N ARG A 324 1.79 -30.18 -2.01
CA ARG A 324 2.10 -31.61 -2.12
C ARG A 324 2.19 -32.16 -3.55
N SER A 325 1.68 -31.42 -4.53
CA SER A 325 1.49 -31.89 -5.91
C SER A 325 2.15 -31.02 -6.97
N GLU A 326 2.61 -29.84 -6.60
CA GLU A 326 3.22 -28.85 -7.49
C GLU A 326 4.53 -29.37 -8.07
N GLY A 327 4.68 -29.22 -9.39
CA GLY A 327 5.83 -29.68 -10.15
C GLY A 327 6.94 -28.64 -10.28
N SER A 328 6.62 -27.35 -10.10
CA SER A 328 7.61 -26.28 -10.01
C SER A 328 8.12 -26.14 -8.58
N ALA A 329 9.43 -26.26 -8.36
CA ALA A 329 10.02 -26.12 -7.03
C ALA A 329 9.76 -24.74 -6.41
N GLU A 330 9.85 -23.68 -7.20
CA GLU A 330 9.54 -22.31 -6.79
C GLU A 330 8.07 -22.15 -6.37
N ALA A 331 7.13 -22.69 -7.16
CA ALA A 331 5.71 -22.60 -6.83
C ALA A 331 5.35 -23.49 -5.62
N GLN A 332 6.06 -24.60 -5.44
CA GLN A 332 5.93 -25.43 -4.25
C GLN A 332 6.39 -24.68 -2.98
N ALA A 333 7.55 -24.02 -3.04
CA ALA A 333 8.04 -23.16 -1.95
C ALA A 333 7.07 -22.00 -1.66
N ALA A 334 6.55 -21.33 -2.69
CA ALA A 334 5.56 -20.27 -2.51
C ALA A 334 4.28 -20.76 -1.80
N CYS A 335 3.84 -22.01 -2.04
CA CYS A 335 2.74 -22.60 -1.26
C CYS A 335 3.10 -22.79 0.21
N VAL A 336 4.33 -23.24 0.52
CA VAL A 336 4.83 -23.37 1.89
C VAL A 336 4.83 -22.01 2.59
N SER A 337 5.41 -20.99 1.93
CA SER A 337 5.44 -19.62 2.42
C SER A 337 4.03 -19.10 2.72
N ALA A 338 3.08 -19.34 1.80
CA ALA A 338 1.69 -18.92 1.99
C ALA A 338 0.97 -19.61 3.15
N LEU A 339 1.42 -20.81 3.56
CA LEU A 339 0.87 -21.56 4.68
C LEU A 339 1.49 -21.19 6.04
N ALA A 340 2.64 -20.50 6.05
CA ALA A 340 3.42 -20.23 7.26
C ALA A 340 2.58 -19.57 8.37
N LEU A 341 1.76 -18.58 7.99
CA LEU A 341 0.92 -17.81 8.92
C LEU A 341 -0.52 -18.34 9.07
N ALA A 342 -0.89 -19.41 8.36
CA ALA A 342 -2.25 -19.98 8.43
C ALA A 342 -2.59 -20.52 9.84
N HIS A 343 -1.58 -20.81 10.66
CA HIS A 343 -1.78 -21.26 12.04
C HIS A 343 -2.51 -20.21 12.91
N HIS A 344 -2.35 -18.90 12.65
CA HIS A 344 -3.10 -17.83 13.33
C HIS A 344 -4.62 -17.94 13.11
N HIS A 345 -5.05 -18.71 12.11
CA HIS A 345 -6.45 -18.94 11.77
C HIS A 345 -6.90 -20.39 12.06
N GLY A 346 -6.18 -21.11 12.93
CA GLY A 346 -6.55 -22.45 13.39
C GLY A 346 -6.16 -23.57 12.44
N PHE A 347 -5.26 -23.33 11.48
CA PHE A 347 -4.78 -24.34 10.53
C PHE A 347 -3.43 -24.98 10.91
N LEU A 348 -3.01 -24.86 12.17
CA LEU A 348 -1.72 -25.35 12.68
C LEU A 348 -1.43 -26.81 12.30
N GLU A 349 -2.36 -27.74 12.60
CA GLU A 349 -2.16 -29.16 12.30
C GLU A 349 -1.99 -29.42 10.80
N LEU A 350 -2.77 -28.72 9.96
CA LEU A 350 -2.65 -28.86 8.52
C LEU A 350 -1.29 -28.37 8.01
N THR A 351 -0.82 -27.22 8.50
CA THR A 351 0.50 -26.66 8.16
C THR A 351 1.62 -27.63 8.57
N CYS A 352 1.61 -28.11 9.81
CA CYS A 352 2.57 -29.10 10.30
C CYS A 352 2.56 -30.39 9.48
N ASP A 353 1.38 -30.89 9.10
CA ASP A 353 1.25 -32.11 8.28
C ASP A 353 1.73 -31.90 6.83
N VAL A 354 1.60 -30.69 6.27
CA VAL A 354 2.23 -30.35 5.00
C VAL A 354 3.75 -30.35 5.14
N TYR A 355 4.28 -29.70 6.18
CA TYR A 355 5.72 -29.60 6.40
C TYR A 355 6.34 -30.99 6.59
N ASP A 356 5.75 -31.83 7.45
CA ASP A 356 6.21 -33.21 7.69
C ASP A 356 6.18 -34.10 6.45
N ASP A 357 5.29 -33.82 5.50
CA ASP A 357 5.23 -34.53 4.23
C ASP A 357 6.33 -34.04 3.28
N LEU A 358 6.47 -32.72 3.12
CA LEU A 358 7.47 -32.12 2.24
C LEU A 358 8.91 -32.32 2.72
N LEU A 359 9.17 -32.42 4.01
CA LEU A 359 10.50 -32.82 4.50
C LEU A 359 10.90 -34.24 4.09
N LYS A 360 9.95 -35.08 3.66
CA LYS A 360 10.24 -36.45 3.18
C LYS A 360 10.40 -36.53 1.66
N ARG A 361 9.70 -35.68 0.91
CA ARG A 361 9.56 -35.82 -0.56
C ARG A 361 9.50 -34.51 -1.35
N GLY A 362 9.54 -33.36 -0.69
CA GLY A 362 9.50 -32.04 -1.32
C GLY A 362 10.81 -31.68 -1.99
N SER A 363 10.75 -30.69 -2.88
CA SER A 363 11.93 -30.07 -3.49
C SER A 363 12.88 -29.47 -2.44
N PHE A 364 14.11 -29.22 -2.84
CA PHE A 364 15.09 -28.53 -1.98
C PHE A 364 14.55 -27.18 -1.51
N GLU A 365 13.96 -26.41 -2.43
CA GLU A 365 13.38 -25.09 -2.22
C GLU A 365 12.24 -25.14 -1.19
N ALA A 366 11.36 -26.14 -1.28
CA ALA A 366 10.29 -26.32 -0.30
C ALA A 366 10.83 -26.68 1.10
N ARG A 367 11.87 -27.51 1.20
CA ARG A 367 12.47 -27.87 2.49
C ARG A 367 13.23 -26.69 3.11
N LYS A 368 13.90 -25.89 2.29
CA LYS A 368 14.53 -24.63 2.71
C LYS A 368 13.48 -23.63 3.21
N GLU A 369 12.40 -23.42 2.47
CA GLU A 369 11.30 -22.53 2.90
C GLU A 369 10.67 -23.00 4.23
N ILE A 370 10.53 -24.32 4.44
CA ILE A 370 10.08 -24.86 5.74
C ILE A 370 11.06 -24.47 6.86
N ALA A 371 12.37 -24.55 6.60
CA ALA A 371 13.38 -24.09 7.56
C ALA A 371 13.20 -22.60 7.87
N GLU A 372 13.00 -21.77 6.85
CA GLU A 372 12.76 -20.33 7.01
C GLU A 372 11.49 -20.02 7.80
N ALA A 373 10.44 -20.83 7.63
CA ALA A 373 9.13 -20.55 8.20
C ALA A 373 8.87 -21.18 9.58
N VAL A 374 9.65 -22.20 10.01
CA VAL A 374 9.30 -23.01 11.19
C VAL A 374 9.27 -22.20 12.50
N HIS A 375 10.04 -21.12 12.60
CA HIS A 375 10.08 -20.26 13.78
C HIS A 375 8.79 -19.47 14.00
N TRP A 376 7.96 -19.29 12.95
CA TRP A 376 6.65 -18.64 13.06
C TRP A 376 5.60 -19.51 13.76
N LEU A 377 5.84 -20.82 13.90
CA LEU A 377 4.90 -21.71 14.59
C LEU A 377 4.85 -21.37 16.09
N PRO A 378 3.71 -21.56 16.76
CA PRO A 378 3.56 -21.15 18.16
C PRO A 378 4.20 -22.16 19.13
N GLU A 379 4.66 -21.71 20.31
CA GLU A 379 5.30 -22.58 21.32
C GLU A 379 4.38 -23.73 21.78
N GLU A 380 3.06 -23.54 21.76
CA GLU A 380 2.09 -24.60 22.07
C GLU A 380 2.22 -25.83 21.15
N ALA A 381 2.81 -25.66 19.96
CA ALA A 381 3.11 -26.71 19.00
C ALA A 381 4.48 -27.37 19.23
N LEU A 382 5.17 -27.08 20.34
CA LEU A 382 6.56 -27.49 20.60
C LEU A 382 6.87 -28.95 20.22
N PRO A 383 6.05 -29.97 20.56
CA PRO A 383 6.36 -31.35 20.17
C PRO A 383 6.40 -31.56 18.63
N ARG A 384 5.54 -30.87 17.89
CA ARG A 384 5.54 -30.90 16.41
C ARG A 384 6.72 -30.10 15.87
N VAL A 385 6.98 -28.90 16.39
CA VAL A 385 8.12 -28.06 15.99
C VAL A 385 9.44 -28.80 16.22
N GLU A 386 9.62 -29.44 17.38
CA GLU A 386 10.81 -30.24 17.69
C GLU A 386 11.03 -31.36 16.66
N ALA A 387 9.96 -32.05 16.24
CA ALA A 387 10.04 -33.10 15.24
C ALA A 387 10.45 -32.56 13.85
N LEU A 388 9.92 -31.39 13.46
CA LEU A 388 10.29 -30.71 12.22
C LEU A 388 11.76 -30.25 12.25
N VAL A 389 12.18 -29.58 13.32
CA VAL A 389 13.56 -29.11 13.52
C VAL A 389 14.55 -30.27 13.47
N LYS A 390 14.23 -31.42 14.10
CA LYS A 390 15.08 -32.63 14.01
C LYS A 390 15.23 -33.14 12.58
N ARG A 391 14.16 -33.12 11.78
CA ARG A 391 14.22 -33.52 10.37
C ARG A 391 15.03 -32.52 9.55
N LEU A 392 14.86 -31.22 9.80
CA LEU A 392 15.58 -30.15 9.13
C LEU A 392 17.09 -30.22 9.41
N PHE A 393 17.51 -30.45 10.65
CA PHE A 393 18.93 -30.71 10.97
C PHE A 393 19.45 -32.06 10.48
N ALA A 394 18.58 -32.95 10.02
CA ALA A 394 18.96 -34.19 9.37
C ALA A 394 18.83 -34.12 7.83
N ASP A 395 18.53 -32.94 7.27
CA ASP A 395 18.38 -32.78 5.82
C ASP A 395 19.68 -33.12 5.10
N PRO A 396 19.65 -33.84 3.96
CA PRO A 396 20.85 -34.14 3.19
C PRO A 396 21.56 -32.88 2.68
N ASP A 397 20.82 -31.79 2.46
CA ASP A 397 21.35 -30.54 1.94
C ASP A 397 21.82 -29.62 3.08
N ASP A 398 23.07 -29.18 3.04
CA ASP A 398 23.63 -28.35 4.09
C ASP A 398 23.07 -26.93 4.10
N GLU A 399 22.60 -26.41 2.97
CA GLU A 399 21.93 -25.11 2.94
C GLU A 399 20.59 -25.15 3.69
N VAL A 400 19.85 -26.27 3.65
CA VAL A 400 18.64 -26.45 4.48
C VAL A 400 19.01 -26.49 5.97
N ARG A 401 20.05 -27.26 6.33
CA ARG A 401 20.51 -27.35 7.73
C ARG A 401 21.02 -26.00 8.23
N ARG A 402 21.74 -25.26 7.39
CA ARG A 402 22.30 -23.94 7.67
C ARG A 402 21.19 -22.93 7.87
N THR A 403 20.20 -22.92 6.99
CA THR A 403 19.01 -22.07 7.12
C THR A 403 18.31 -22.34 8.45
N MET A 404 18.09 -23.62 8.82
CA MET A 404 17.52 -23.96 10.12
C MET A 404 18.42 -23.48 11.29
N ALA A 405 19.74 -23.63 11.19
CA ALA A 405 20.67 -23.17 12.23
C ALA A 405 20.61 -21.65 12.42
N TRP A 406 20.53 -20.89 11.32
CA TRP A 406 20.38 -19.44 11.35
C TRP A 406 19.05 -19.01 11.99
N GLN A 407 17.95 -19.71 11.68
CA GLN A 407 16.62 -19.35 12.18
C GLN A 407 16.47 -19.47 13.69
N PHE A 408 17.38 -20.15 14.40
CA PHE A 408 17.37 -20.15 15.87
C PHE A 408 17.50 -18.74 16.48
N ARG A 409 18.05 -17.78 15.75
CA ARG A 409 18.04 -16.34 16.11
C ARG A 409 16.63 -15.80 16.33
N ASN A 410 15.63 -16.37 15.65
CA ASN A 410 14.23 -15.97 15.73
C ASN A 410 13.39 -16.91 16.63
N MET A 411 14.04 -17.83 17.37
CA MET A 411 13.36 -18.89 18.13
C MET A 411 13.39 -18.66 19.65
N HIS A 412 13.27 -17.40 20.11
CA HIS A 412 13.31 -17.04 21.53
C HIS A 412 12.30 -17.80 22.41
N ASP A 413 11.12 -18.09 21.86
CA ASP A 413 10.07 -18.85 22.55
C ASP A 413 10.39 -20.35 22.67
N PHE A 414 11.37 -20.85 21.91
CA PHE A 414 11.71 -22.27 21.81
C PHE A 414 13.01 -22.63 22.55
N LYS A 415 13.32 -21.99 23.68
CA LYS A 415 14.54 -22.25 24.49
C LYS A 415 14.82 -23.75 24.72
N LYS A 416 13.78 -24.56 24.90
CA LYS A 416 13.88 -26.03 25.10
C LYS A 416 14.55 -26.74 23.91
N LEU A 417 14.51 -26.18 22.71
CA LEU A 417 15.14 -26.73 21.51
C LEU A 417 16.65 -26.43 21.40
N GLY A 418 17.21 -25.59 22.27
CA GLY A 418 18.64 -25.24 22.23
C GLY A 418 19.59 -26.44 22.35
N HIS A 419 19.13 -27.56 22.92
CA HIS A 419 19.90 -28.81 22.93
C HIS A 419 20.11 -29.40 21.52
N LEU A 420 19.15 -29.24 20.60
CA LEU A 420 19.29 -29.67 19.21
C LEU A 420 20.32 -28.83 18.48
N LEU A 421 20.25 -27.50 18.64
CA LEU A 421 21.22 -26.59 18.03
C LEU A 421 22.64 -26.89 18.50
N ARG A 422 22.86 -27.08 19.81
CA ARG A 422 24.18 -27.48 20.33
C ARG A 422 24.67 -28.80 19.76
N HIS A 423 23.79 -29.80 19.64
CA HIS A 423 24.15 -31.06 19.02
C HIS A 423 24.57 -30.85 17.55
N THR A 424 23.85 -30.04 16.79
CA THR A 424 24.22 -29.69 15.41
C THR A 424 25.57 -28.98 15.36
N ILE A 425 25.83 -27.98 16.21
CA ILE A 425 27.12 -27.27 16.26
C ILE A 425 28.28 -28.24 16.54
N GLU A 426 28.12 -29.22 17.41
CA GLU A 426 29.19 -30.16 17.78
C GLU A 426 29.43 -31.27 16.73
N HIS A 427 28.47 -31.52 15.82
CA HIS A 427 28.49 -32.73 14.99
C HIS A 427 28.20 -32.53 13.50
N ASP A 428 27.70 -31.38 13.05
CA ASP A 428 27.45 -31.16 11.63
C ASP A 428 28.77 -31.13 10.85
N SER A 429 28.78 -31.77 9.68
CA SER A 429 29.95 -31.80 8.81
C SER A 429 30.24 -30.44 8.16
N SER A 430 29.21 -29.62 7.92
CA SER A 430 29.36 -28.31 7.30
C SER A 430 29.77 -27.26 8.33
N GLU A 431 30.87 -26.57 8.07
CA GLU A 431 31.36 -25.49 8.93
C GLU A 431 30.39 -24.31 8.97
N GLU A 432 29.78 -23.97 7.84
CA GLU A 432 28.80 -22.88 7.76
C GLU A 432 27.58 -23.15 8.66
N VAL A 433 27.11 -24.40 8.70
CA VAL A 433 26.01 -24.81 9.61
C VAL A 433 26.41 -24.62 11.07
N ARG A 434 27.65 -25.02 11.45
CA ARG A 434 28.15 -24.86 12.81
C ARG A 434 28.28 -23.39 13.19
N ILE A 435 28.80 -22.55 12.30
CA ILE A 435 28.99 -21.11 12.52
C ILE A 435 27.65 -20.39 12.66
N ASP A 436 26.68 -20.62 11.76
CA ASP A 436 25.36 -20.01 11.86
C ASP A 436 24.63 -20.47 13.11
N GLY A 437 24.77 -21.76 13.46
CA GLY A 437 24.22 -22.28 14.70
C GLY A 437 24.85 -21.65 15.94
N LEU A 438 26.17 -21.41 15.94
CA LEU A 438 26.86 -20.74 17.04
C LEU A 438 26.26 -19.34 17.27
N GLY A 439 26.00 -18.59 16.20
CA GLY A 439 25.37 -17.27 16.30
C GLY A 439 23.91 -17.30 16.76
N GLY A 440 23.20 -18.42 16.57
CA GLY A 440 21.81 -18.58 17.02
C GLY A 440 21.64 -18.99 18.48
N LEU A 441 22.71 -19.34 19.21
CA LEU A 441 22.59 -19.78 20.61
C LEU A 441 22.12 -18.69 21.57
N GLY A 442 22.38 -17.41 21.25
CA GLY A 442 21.96 -16.26 22.05
C GLY A 442 20.46 -16.24 22.34
N ALA A 443 19.65 -16.57 21.34
CA ALA A 443 18.21 -16.56 21.45
C ALA A 443 17.65 -17.65 22.40
N VAL A 444 18.39 -18.74 22.59
CA VAL A 444 17.88 -19.96 23.26
C VAL A 444 18.66 -20.39 24.50
N MET A 445 19.74 -19.70 24.86
CA MET A 445 20.53 -19.98 26.06
C MET A 445 20.49 -18.82 27.04
N GLU A 446 20.79 -19.10 28.31
CA GLU A 446 20.95 -18.05 29.31
C GLU A 446 22.39 -17.47 29.27
N PRO A 447 22.58 -16.16 29.54
CA PRO A 447 23.84 -15.46 29.27
C PRO A 447 25.10 -16.12 29.86
N GLY A 448 25.01 -16.59 31.11
CA GLY A 448 26.14 -17.23 31.79
C GLY A 448 26.56 -18.57 31.17
N GLU A 449 25.58 -19.38 30.73
CA GLU A 449 25.84 -20.65 30.05
C GLU A 449 26.37 -20.40 28.64
N LEU A 450 25.81 -19.41 27.94
CA LEU A 450 26.22 -18.99 26.61
C LEU A 450 27.68 -18.54 26.57
N VAL A 451 28.07 -17.61 27.45
CA VAL A 451 29.45 -17.10 27.50
C VAL A 451 30.45 -18.20 27.83
N ALA A 452 30.10 -19.12 28.75
CA ALA A 452 30.94 -20.27 29.05
C ALA A 452 31.10 -21.18 27.82
N TYR A 453 30.04 -21.40 27.06
CA TYR A 453 30.07 -22.17 25.83
C TYR A 453 30.94 -21.51 24.75
N TYR A 454 30.72 -20.22 24.48
CA TYR A 454 31.53 -19.45 23.52
C TYR A 454 33.01 -19.43 23.85
N ARG A 455 33.38 -19.22 25.12
CA ARG A 455 34.78 -19.29 25.54
C ARG A 455 35.37 -20.68 25.35
N SER A 456 34.60 -21.74 25.62
CA SER A 456 35.06 -23.11 25.32
C SER A 456 35.25 -23.32 23.82
N TRP A 457 34.40 -22.73 22.97
CA TRP A 457 34.49 -22.90 21.52
C TRP A 457 35.68 -22.14 20.94
N MET A 458 35.82 -20.85 21.27
CA MET A 458 36.97 -20.03 20.86
C MET A 458 38.30 -20.61 21.36
N GLY A 459 38.31 -21.29 22.52
CA GLY A 459 39.50 -21.99 23.00
C GLY A 459 39.90 -23.22 22.17
N ARG A 460 38.96 -23.82 21.40
CA ARG A 460 39.22 -24.92 20.48
C ARG A 460 39.55 -24.41 19.08
N GLU A 461 38.80 -23.42 18.61
CA GLU A 461 38.84 -22.87 17.26
C GLU A 461 38.59 -21.36 17.30
N ASP A 462 39.63 -20.57 17.03
CA ASP A 462 39.62 -19.11 17.14
C ASP A 462 39.79 -18.45 15.77
N THR A 463 38.77 -18.57 14.93
CA THR A 463 38.71 -17.94 13.60
C THR A 463 37.91 -16.64 13.64
N SER A 464 38.06 -15.79 12.61
CA SER A 464 37.27 -14.54 12.51
C SER A 464 35.78 -14.86 12.45
N GLU A 465 35.40 -15.87 11.68
CA GLU A 465 34.02 -16.33 11.51
C GLU A 465 33.40 -16.80 12.83
N VAL A 466 34.14 -17.56 13.64
CA VAL A 466 33.71 -17.94 14.98
C VAL A 466 33.48 -16.72 15.86
N ARG A 467 34.41 -15.76 15.87
CA ARG A 467 34.27 -14.54 16.67
C ARG A 467 33.08 -13.68 16.23
N TRP A 468 32.80 -13.61 14.93
CA TRP A 468 31.61 -12.94 14.39
C TRP A 468 30.32 -13.64 14.79
N ALA A 469 30.28 -14.97 14.77
CA ALA A 469 29.14 -15.73 15.27
C ALA A 469 28.92 -15.52 16.78
N VAL A 470 30.00 -15.53 17.58
CA VAL A 470 29.96 -15.22 19.02
C VAL A 470 29.41 -13.81 19.25
N LEU A 471 29.95 -12.79 18.57
CA LEU A 471 29.44 -11.42 18.63
C LEU A 471 27.94 -11.40 18.33
N SER A 472 27.54 -12.07 17.25
CA SER A 472 26.15 -12.09 16.83
C SER A 472 25.20 -12.63 17.87
N GLY A 473 25.54 -13.72 18.57
CA GLY A 473 24.66 -14.25 19.61
C GLY A 473 24.77 -13.52 20.95
N LEU A 474 25.82 -12.73 21.19
CA LEU A 474 25.90 -11.86 22.37
C LEU A 474 24.94 -10.67 22.30
N ARG A 475 24.48 -10.29 21.10
CA ARG A 475 23.50 -9.20 20.88
C ARG A 475 22.20 -9.40 21.65
N ASP A 476 21.74 -10.65 21.76
CA ASP A 476 20.54 -11.03 22.52
C ASP A 476 20.68 -10.77 24.03
N HIS A 477 21.89 -10.48 24.51
CA HIS A 477 22.23 -10.28 25.91
C HIS A 477 23.16 -9.08 26.14
N HIS A 478 23.14 -8.06 25.29
CA HIS A 478 24.06 -6.91 25.36
C HIS A 478 23.99 -6.10 26.66
N SER A 479 22.94 -6.27 27.46
CA SER A 479 22.77 -5.67 28.80
C SER A 479 23.32 -6.56 29.93
N ASP A 480 23.52 -7.86 29.71
CA ASP A 480 24.03 -8.78 30.74
C ASP A 480 25.51 -8.53 31.01
N LYS A 481 25.88 -8.45 32.29
CA LYS A 481 27.27 -8.16 32.72
C LYS A 481 28.29 -9.17 32.18
N THR A 482 27.92 -10.45 32.09
CA THR A 482 28.82 -11.51 31.64
C THR A 482 29.00 -11.45 30.13
N ALA A 483 27.91 -11.24 29.39
CA ALA A 483 27.94 -11.03 27.95
C ALA A 483 28.74 -9.77 27.56
N ARG A 484 28.49 -8.64 28.25
CA ARG A 484 29.25 -7.38 28.08
C ARG A 484 30.75 -7.56 28.33
N ALA A 485 31.14 -8.39 29.28
CA ALA A 485 32.56 -8.68 29.51
C ALA A 485 33.20 -9.36 28.29
N LEU A 486 32.50 -10.32 27.67
CA LEU A 486 32.98 -10.98 26.46
C LEU A 486 32.96 -10.04 25.23
N LEU A 487 31.92 -9.21 25.07
CA LEU A 487 31.90 -8.14 24.05
C LEU A 487 33.11 -7.21 24.20
N GLY A 488 33.46 -6.83 25.44
CA GLY A 488 34.65 -6.02 25.71
C GLY A 488 35.98 -6.72 25.40
N GLU A 489 36.02 -8.06 25.38
CA GLU A 489 37.17 -8.83 24.87
C GLU A 489 37.22 -8.74 23.34
N LEU A 490 36.08 -8.92 22.65
CA LEU A 490 35.98 -8.81 21.19
C LEU A 490 36.27 -7.39 20.67
N ALA A 491 35.88 -6.35 21.41
CA ALA A 491 36.18 -4.94 21.10
C ALA A 491 37.69 -4.62 21.14
N ARG A 492 38.52 -5.52 21.66
CA ARG A 492 40.00 -5.42 21.65
C ARG A 492 40.65 -6.37 20.64
N SER A 493 39.87 -6.97 19.75
CA SER A 493 40.37 -7.83 18.68
C SER A 493 41.26 -7.05 17.72
N ASP A 494 42.25 -7.73 17.11
CA ASP A 494 43.07 -7.17 16.03
C ASP A 494 42.30 -7.02 14.70
N ASP A 495 41.11 -7.63 14.61
CA ASP A 495 40.16 -7.42 13.51
C ASP A 495 39.36 -6.12 13.77
N GLU A 496 39.75 -5.05 13.07
CA GLU A 496 39.18 -3.71 13.24
C GLU A 496 37.65 -3.70 13.04
N ARG A 497 37.12 -4.46 12.07
CA ARG A 497 35.68 -4.50 11.81
C ARG A 497 34.92 -5.16 12.95
N LEU A 498 35.46 -6.26 13.46
CA LEU A 498 34.88 -6.96 14.61
C LEU A 498 34.96 -6.08 15.87
N ALA A 499 36.09 -5.42 16.08
CA ALA A 499 36.31 -4.54 17.22
C ALA A 499 35.31 -3.37 17.23
N THR A 500 35.11 -2.72 16.07
CA THR A 500 34.11 -1.65 15.90
C THR A 500 32.70 -2.18 16.16
N ALA A 501 32.30 -3.30 15.54
CA ALA A 501 30.96 -3.84 15.74
C ALA A 501 30.69 -4.25 17.20
N ALA A 502 31.68 -4.82 17.89
CA ALA A 502 31.57 -5.14 19.31
C ALA A 502 31.48 -3.88 20.20
N GLN A 503 32.17 -2.80 19.83
CA GLN A 503 32.08 -1.52 20.52
C GLN A 503 30.70 -0.88 20.33
N GLU A 504 30.13 -0.93 19.12
CA GLU A 504 28.76 -0.46 18.84
C GLU A 504 27.73 -1.16 19.72
N GLU A 505 27.83 -2.49 19.92
CA GLU A 505 26.92 -3.22 20.83
C GLU A 505 27.13 -2.88 22.31
N LEU A 506 28.35 -2.50 22.72
CA LEU A 506 28.61 -2.07 24.10
C LEU A 506 28.03 -0.68 24.40
N ASP A 507 28.03 0.19 23.38
CA ASP A 507 27.56 1.57 23.44
C ASP A 507 26.04 1.68 23.21
N ARG A 508 25.39 0.58 22.77
CA ARG A 508 23.95 0.49 22.67
C ARG A 508 23.32 0.72 24.05
N GLU A 509 22.52 1.77 24.15
CA GLU A 509 21.70 2.03 25.34
C GLU A 509 20.56 0.99 25.39
N ASP A 510 20.15 0.62 26.60
CA ASP A 510 18.97 -0.23 26.78
C ASP A 510 17.76 0.57 26.28
N ASP A 511 17.25 0.26 25.09
CA ASP A 511 15.95 0.75 24.62
C ASP A 511 14.88 0.07 25.51
N ASP A 512 14.46 0.77 26.57
CA ASP A 512 13.41 0.35 27.54
C ASP A 512 12.03 0.11 26.90
#